data_AF-A0A8E0R062-F1
#
_entry.id   AF-A0A8E0R062-F1
#
_cell.length_a   1.000
_cell.length_b   1.000
_cell.length_c   1.000
_cell.angle_alpha   90.00
_cell.angle_beta   90.00
_cell.angle_gamma   90.00
#
_symmetry.space_group_name_H-M   'P 1'
#
loop_
_entity.id
_entity.type
_entity.pdbx_description
1 polymer ?
#
loop_
_entity_poly.entity_id
_entity_poly.type
_entity_poly.pdbx_seq_one_letter_code
_entity_poly.pdbx_strand_id
1 'polypeptide(L)'
;MPPSKTYPSPLVIPPLRNDQHTHTIILLHGRGSNGEDFGHVFIESTDIAQRLPTTKFIFPTASRRCSTVMKRIPINQWFDNYSLKDPNTRTELQIDGLQESSEFLRRLVDEEAKLLSNDSAVGDGYSRIVIGGLSQGCAAAVFCLLGGFPSASEYGEGKHLGGYIGMSGWLPVEREISGLLKMEEGNQEESKSGTEEDDDDPFAHDTDGDDVPAHIQAVNHIRDILGMPPFQSDADDSENALRASHLKTPVFLGHGSADPSVSIDLGRRMASILSDGFGMDVTCKAYEEFGHWYKVPDEIDDMVLFLKEKAGFPDREGVHGGSEPAPVSN
;
A
#
# COMPACT_ATOMS: atom_id res chain seq x y z
N MET A 1 27.75 -2.79 -18.01
CA MET A 1 26.57 -2.99 -17.16
C MET A 1 26.78 -2.12 -15.92
N PRO A 2 25.94 -1.12 -15.61
CA PRO A 2 25.93 -0.59 -14.25
C PRO A 2 25.69 -1.75 -13.27
N PRO A 3 26.27 -1.74 -12.06
CA PRO A 3 25.98 -2.78 -11.08
C PRO A 3 24.47 -2.86 -10.89
N SER A 4 23.88 -4.05 -10.95
CA SER A 4 22.45 -4.20 -10.69
C SER A 4 22.19 -3.58 -9.32
N LYS A 5 21.27 -2.60 -9.25
CA LYS A 5 20.92 -1.96 -7.99
C LYS A 5 20.27 -3.02 -7.11
N THR A 6 21.08 -3.70 -6.30
CA THR A 6 20.62 -4.85 -5.53
C THR A 6 20.01 -4.35 -4.23
N TYR A 7 18.79 -4.78 -3.94
CA TYR A 7 18.19 -4.56 -2.62
C TYR A 7 18.96 -5.40 -1.58
N PRO A 8 19.36 -4.81 -0.44
CA PRO A 8 19.94 -5.58 0.66
C PRO A 8 18.95 -6.64 1.17
N SER A 9 19.47 -7.68 1.82
CA SER A 9 18.63 -8.63 2.55
C SER A 9 17.79 -7.88 3.59
N PRO A 10 16.49 -8.17 3.70
CA PRO A 10 15.63 -7.52 4.67
C PRO A 10 15.97 -7.98 6.10
N LEU A 11 15.70 -7.12 7.09
CA LEU A 11 15.63 -7.56 8.48
C LEU A 11 14.37 -8.42 8.64
N VAL A 12 14.53 -9.62 9.20
CA VAL A 12 13.42 -10.55 9.45
C VAL A 12 13.33 -10.82 10.94
N ILE A 13 12.16 -10.54 11.51
CA ILE A 13 11.82 -10.85 12.90
C ILE A 13 10.84 -12.02 12.88
N PRO A 14 11.26 -13.22 13.35
CA PRO A 14 10.39 -14.39 13.35
C PRO A 14 9.20 -14.21 14.32
N PRO A 15 8.11 -14.98 14.16
CA PRO A 15 7.03 -15.02 15.13
C PRO A 15 7.55 -15.33 16.54
N LEU A 16 6.98 -14.69 17.57
CA LEU A 16 7.33 -15.05 18.95
C LEU A 16 6.92 -16.50 19.28
N ARG A 17 5.82 -16.97 18.68
CA ARG A 17 5.38 -18.36 18.69
C ARG A 17 5.90 -19.07 17.44
N ASN A 18 7.15 -19.52 17.51
CA ASN A 18 7.87 -20.14 16.39
C ASN A 18 7.24 -21.44 15.86
N ASP A 19 6.31 -22.05 16.60
CA ASP A 19 5.54 -23.22 16.18
C ASP A 19 4.39 -22.88 15.21
N GLN A 20 4.06 -21.59 15.04
CA GLN A 20 2.93 -21.12 14.24
C GLN A 20 3.25 -19.82 13.49
N HIS A 21 3.40 -19.89 12.16
CA HIS A 21 3.48 -18.73 11.26
C HIS A 21 2.15 -18.58 10.53
N THR A 22 1.38 -17.55 10.92
CA THR A 22 0.02 -17.34 10.40
C THR A 22 -0.07 -16.19 9.40
N HIS A 23 0.75 -15.15 9.60
CA HIS A 23 0.73 -13.93 8.80
C HIS A 23 2.14 -13.37 8.66
N THR A 24 2.38 -12.62 7.58
CA THR A 24 3.58 -11.80 7.42
C THR A 24 3.20 -10.33 7.26
N ILE A 25 3.85 -9.45 8.02
CA ILE A 25 3.75 -8.00 7.88
C ILE A 25 5.07 -7.48 7.29
N ILE A 26 5.01 -6.83 6.14
CA ILE A 26 6.16 -6.20 5.45
C ILE A 26 6.05 -4.68 5.61
N LEU A 27 6.97 -4.06 6.36
CA LEU A 27 6.93 -2.61 6.63
C LEU A 27 8.17 -1.90 6.08
N LEU A 28 7.91 -0.94 5.20
CA LEU A 28 8.92 -0.14 4.53
C LEU A 28 9.29 1.11 5.36
N HIS A 29 10.58 1.37 5.48
CA HIS A 29 11.11 2.54 6.16
C HIS A 29 10.92 3.84 5.34
N GLY A 30 11.02 4.99 6.02
CA GLY A 30 11.05 6.31 5.40
C GLY A 30 12.36 6.62 4.67
N ARG A 31 12.35 7.63 3.79
CA ARG A 31 13.51 8.04 2.99
C ARG A 31 14.75 8.32 3.85
N GLY A 32 15.89 7.81 3.41
CA GLY A 32 17.19 7.99 4.07
C GLY A 32 17.48 7.01 5.21
N SER A 33 16.51 6.22 5.66
CA SER A 33 16.67 5.20 6.70
C SER A 33 17.06 3.83 6.10
N ASN A 34 16.89 2.74 6.86
CA ASN A 34 17.06 1.37 6.42
C ASN A 34 16.16 0.43 7.25
N GLY A 35 16.03 -0.82 6.81
CA GLY A 35 15.17 -1.83 7.44
C GLY A 35 15.64 -2.25 8.83
N GLU A 36 16.95 -2.26 9.11
CA GLU A 36 17.48 -2.62 10.44
C GLU A 36 17.08 -1.57 11.48
N ASP A 37 17.43 -0.30 11.24
CA ASP A 37 17.16 0.78 12.18
C ASP A 37 15.65 0.96 12.41
N PHE A 38 14.87 1.01 11.32
CA PHE A 38 13.42 1.17 11.42
C PHE A 38 12.76 -0.02 12.08
N GLY A 39 13.16 -1.25 11.72
CA GLY A 39 12.55 -2.46 12.25
C GLY A 39 12.82 -2.67 13.74
N HIS A 40 14.05 -2.44 14.19
CA HIS A 40 14.37 -2.52 15.62
C HIS A 40 13.60 -1.45 16.41
N VAL A 41 13.60 -0.20 15.97
CA VAL A 41 12.84 0.86 16.64
C VAL A 41 11.35 0.54 16.67
N PHE A 42 10.77 0.04 15.57
CA PHE A 42 9.35 -0.33 15.52
C PHE A 42 9.01 -1.48 16.47
N ILE A 43 9.82 -2.54 16.52
CA ILE A 43 9.56 -3.68 17.41
C ILE A 43 9.81 -3.34 18.88
N GLU A 44 10.81 -2.51 19.20
CA GLU A 44 11.14 -2.14 20.58
C GLU A 44 10.21 -1.08 21.16
N SER A 45 9.75 -0.14 20.34
CA SER A 45 8.86 0.94 20.79
C SER A 45 7.38 0.56 20.82
N THR A 46 7.02 -0.61 20.29
CA THR A 46 5.63 -1.08 20.22
C THR A 46 5.48 -2.45 20.89
N ASP A 47 4.26 -2.80 21.30
CA ASP A 47 3.94 -4.13 21.83
C ASP A 47 3.35 -5.06 20.77
N ILE A 48 3.44 -4.69 19.48
CA ILE A 48 2.72 -5.34 18.37
C ILE A 48 3.09 -6.82 18.22
N ALA A 49 4.37 -7.18 18.36
CA ALA A 49 4.82 -8.57 18.27
C ALA A 49 4.25 -9.43 19.42
N GLN A 50 4.05 -8.85 20.61
CA GLN A 50 3.41 -9.53 21.73
C GLN A 50 1.91 -9.68 21.52
N ARG A 51 1.28 -8.73 20.82
CA ARG A 51 -0.15 -8.75 20.50
C ARG A 51 -0.46 -9.69 19.33
N LEU A 52 0.49 -9.89 18.43
CA LEU A 52 0.42 -10.75 17.24
C LEU A 52 1.55 -11.80 17.25
N PRO A 53 1.54 -12.74 18.21
CA PRO A 53 2.69 -13.61 18.47
C PRO A 53 2.99 -14.63 17.36
N THR A 54 2.04 -14.88 16.46
CA THR A 54 2.16 -15.82 15.32
C THR A 54 2.48 -15.10 13.99
N THR A 55 2.87 -13.82 14.06
CA THR A 55 3.15 -12.98 12.90
C THR A 55 4.64 -12.81 12.70
N LYS A 56 5.10 -12.99 11.47
CA LYS A 56 6.46 -12.65 11.04
C LYS A 56 6.50 -11.20 10.58
N PHE A 57 7.54 -10.46 10.96
CA PHE A 57 7.75 -9.08 10.49
C PHE A 57 8.98 -9.02 9.58
N ILE A 58 8.85 -8.32 8.46
CA ILE A 58 9.93 -8.13 7.49
C ILE A 58 10.09 -6.63 7.25
N PHE A 59 11.32 -6.14 7.40
CA PHE A 59 11.69 -4.75 7.19
C PHE A 59 12.73 -4.68 6.07
N PRO A 60 12.29 -4.50 4.80
CA PRO A 60 13.22 -4.38 3.69
C PRO A 60 13.94 -3.03 3.71
N THR A 61 15.15 -3.00 3.15
CA THR A 61 15.93 -1.78 2.95
C THR A 61 15.86 -1.34 1.50
N ALA A 62 15.49 -0.09 1.25
CA ALA A 62 15.48 0.49 -0.09
C ALA A 62 16.89 0.47 -0.72
N SER A 63 16.96 0.30 -2.03
CA SER A 63 18.25 0.38 -2.74
C SER A 63 18.86 1.78 -2.64
N ARG A 64 20.21 1.85 -2.69
CA ARG A 64 20.92 3.14 -2.73
C ARG A 64 20.74 3.81 -4.09
N ARG A 65 20.22 5.04 -4.08
CA ARG A 65 20.11 5.89 -5.27
C ARG A 65 20.32 7.37 -4.92
N CYS A 66 20.74 8.17 -5.91
CA CYS A 66 20.96 9.61 -5.72
C CYS A 66 19.64 10.34 -5.45
N SER A 67 19.60 11.21 -4.44
CA SER A 67 18.41 12.01 -4.15
C SER A 67 18.50 13.37 -4.82
N THR A 68 17.51 13.73 -5.64
CA THR A 68 17.42 15.05 -6.24
C THR A 68 17.21 16.13 -5.16
N VAL A 69 16.33 15.90 -4.19
CA VAL A 69 16.12 16.81 -3.04
C VAL A 69 17.43 17.04 -2.27
N MET A 70 18.22 16.00 -2.03
CA MET A 70 19.46 16.09 -1.24
C MET A 70 20.71 16.33 -2.10
N LYS A 71 20.59 17.12 -3.18
CA LYS A 71 21.73 17.53 -4.04
C LYS A 71 22.57 16.35 -4.54
N ARG A 72 21.89 15.26 -4.94
CA ARG A 72 22.46 14.00 -5.46
C ARG A 72 23.28 13.19 -4.46
N ILE A 73 23.14 13.42 -3.16
CA ILE A 73 23.73 12.54 -2.14
C ILE A 73 23.08 11.14 -2.26
N PRO A 74 23.87 10.05 -2.38
CA PRO A 74 23.33 8.69 -2.39
C PRO A 74 22.76 8.31 -1.02
N ILE A 75 21.49 7.94 -1.00
CA ILE A 75 20.77 7.49 0.19
C ILE A 75 19.93 6.26 -0.16
N ASN A 76 19.46 5.53 0.86
CA ASN A 76 18.41 4.53 0.69
C ASN A 76 17.07 5.24 0.51
N GLN A 77 16.45 5.08 -0.66
CA GLN A 77 15.14 5.65 -0.96
C GLN A 77 14.46 4.80 -2.04
N TRP A 78 13.15 4.64 -1.92
CA TRP A 78 12.36 3.76 -2.79
C TRP A 78 12.25 4.34 -4.20
N PHE A 79 12.05 5.65 -4.28
CA PHE A 79 12.02 6.41 -5.53
C PHE A 79 12.60 7.80 -5.30
N ASP A 80 12.89 8.54 -6.38
CA ASP A 80 13.41 9.90 -6.26
C ASP A 80 12.26 10.91 -6.27
N ASN A 81 12.40 12.03 -5.57
CA ASN A 81 11.43 13.12 -5.56
C ASN A 81 12.13 14.42 -5.93
N TYR A 82 11.42 15.31 -6.63
CA TYR A 82 11.92 16.66 -6.86
C TYR A 82 11.67 17.58 -5.66
N SER A 83 10.48 17.47 -5.05
CA SER A 83 10.04 18.30 -3.93
C SER A 83 9.41 17.44 -2.84
N LEU A 84 9.71 17.75 -1.58
CA LEU A 84 9.06 17.12 -0.42
C LEU A 84 7.77 17.84 -0.03
N LYS A 85 7.64 19.13 -0.36
CA LYS A 85 6.44 19.92 -0.06
C LYS A 85 5.30 19.61 -1.02
N ASP A 86 5.64 19.45 -2.30
CA ASP A 86 4.71 19.05 -3.33
C ASP A 86 5.28 17.82 -4.08
N PRO A 87 4.95 16.60 -3.63
CA PRO A 87 5.43 15.38 -4.26
C PRO A 87 4.85 15.17 -5.67
N ASN A 88 3.87 15.96 -6.12
CA ASN A 88 3.34 15.91 -7.49
C ASN A 88 4.13 16.79 -8.47
N THR A 89 5.21 17.45 -8.03
CA THR A 89 6.11 18.18 -8.93
C THR A 89 7.13 17.23 -9.55
N ARG A 90 7.25 17.25 -10.88
CA ARG A 90 8.21 16.45 -11.66
C ARG A 90 8.13 14.95 -11.32
N THR A 91 6.95 14.37 -11.50
CA THR A 91 6.64 12.98 -11.17
C THR A 91 7.45 11.98 -12.00
N GLU A 92 8.00 12.38 -13.16
CA GLU A 92 8.85 11.54 -14.00
C GLU A 92 10.09 11.00 -13.27
N LEU A 93 10.58 11.70 -12.23
CA LEU A 93 11.70 11.24 -11.41
C LEU A 93 11.35 10.04 -10.51
N GLN A 94 10.06 9.80 -10.27
CA GLN A 94 9.58 8.75 -9.38
C GLN A 94 9.55 7.39 -10.09
N ILE A 95 9.31 7.38 -11.41
CA ILE A 95 8.99 6.21 -12.23
C ILE A 95 10.00 5.06 -12.04
N ASP A 96 11.28 5.31 -12.34
CA ASP A 96 12.34 4.28 -12.24
C ASP A 96 12.37 3.60 -10.86
N GLY A 97 12.19 4.39 -9.79
CA GLY A 97 12.21 3.86 -8.44
C GLY A 97 10.93 3.16 -8.03
N LEU A 98 9.77 3.66 -8.46
CA LEU A 98 8.48 3.01 -8.23
C LEU A 98 8.43 1.65 -8.93
N GLN A 99 8.90 1.57 -10.18
CA GLN A 99 9.00 0.33 -10.93
C GLN A 99 9.92 -0.68 -10.22
N GLU A 100 11.19 -0.30 -9.96
CA GLU A 100 12.17 -1.18 -9.31
C GLU A 100 11.74 -1.62 -7.90
N SER A 101 11.16 -0.70 -7.11
CA SER A 101 10.69 -0.99 -5.75
C SER A 101 9.50 -1.95 -5.77
N SER A 102 8.53 -1.71 -6.65
CA SER A 102 7.34 -2.56 -6.73
C SER A 102 7.67 -3.95 -7.25
N GLU A 103 8.62 -4.08 -8.18
CA GLU A 103 9.11 -5.39 -8.61
C GLU A 103 9.76 -6.17 -7.45
N PHE A 104 10.60 -5.51 -6.66
CA PHE A 104 11.20 -6.11 -5.47
C PHE A 104 10.13 -6.53 -4.44
N LEU A 105 9.17 -5.65 -4.15
CA LEU A 105 8.10 -5.93 -3.18
C LEU A 105 7.19 -7.06 -3.65
N ARG A 106 6.81 -7.10 -4.93
CA ARG A 106 6.00 -8.20 -5.48
C ARG A 106 6.69 -9.55 -5.34
N ARG A 107 8.01 -9.62 -5.57
CA ARG A 107 8.78 -10.85 -5.35
C ARG A 107 8.78 -11.27 -3.87
N LEU A 108 9.03 -10.32 -2.97
CA LEU A 108 9.02 -10.58 -1.54
C LEU A 108 7.63 -11.04 -1.05
N VAL A 109 6.55 -10.39 -1.51
CA VAL A 109 5.17 -10.80 -1.22
C VAL A 109 4.88 -12.21 -1.72
N ASP A 110 5.29 -12.54 -2.96
CA ASP A 110 5.05 -13.85 -3.54
C ASP A 110 5.82 -14.97 -2.83
N GLU A 111 7.08 -14.72 -2.45
CA GLU A 111 7.88 -15.63 -1.63
C GLU A 111 7.21 -15.90 -0.28
N GLU A 112 6.70 -14.86 0.37
CA GLU A 112 6.05 -14.94 1.67
C GLU A 112 4.67 -15.61 1.61
N ALA A 113 3.87 -15.31 0.59
CA ALA A 113 2.57 -15.94 0.37
C ALA A 113 2.71 -17.46 0.17
N LYS A 114 3.72 -17.90 -0.60
CA LYS A 114 4.04 -19.33 -0.80
C LYS A 114 4.40 -20.06 0.49
N LEU A 115 4.99 -19.39 1.48
CA LEU A 115 5.26 -20.00 2.78
C LEU A 115 3.97 -20.21 3.59
N LEU A 116 2.97 -19.37 3.37
CA LEU A 116 1.69 -19.37 4.07
C LEU A 116 0.58 -20.16 3.34
N SER A 117 0.82 -20.61 2.11
CA SER A 117 -0.15 -21.36 1.28
C SER A 117 -0.30 -22.84 1.67
N ASN A 118 0.32 -23.28 2.77
CA ASN A 118 0.22 -24.67 3.23
C ASN A 118 -1.14 -25.01 3.86
N ASP A 119 -1.90 -23.99 4.24
CA ASP A 119 -3.27 -24.15 4.73
C ASP A 119 -4.25 -24.07 3.55
N SER A 120 -4.92 -25.20 3.27
CA SER A 120 -5.92 -25.29 2.19
C SER A 120 -7.09 -24.32 2.36
N ALA A 121 -7.36 -23.82 3.57
CA ALA A 121 -8.39 -22.82 3.82
C ALA A 121 -7.96 -21.39 3.42
N VAL A 122 -6.66 -21.16 3.23
CA VAL A 122 -6.07 -19.84 2.92
C VAL A 122 -5.81 -19.65 1.43
N GLY A 123 -5.71 -20.74 0.67
CA GLY A 123 -5.46 -20.70 -0.77
C GLY A 123 -4.00 -20.34 -1.08
N ASP A 124 -3.78 -19.28 -1.85
CA ASP A 124 -2.45 -18.88 -2.34
C ASP A 124 -1.57 -18.13 -1.31
N GLY A 125 -2.11 -17.87 -0.11
CA GLY A 125 -1.40 -17.22 0.99
C GLY A 125 -1.41 -15.69 0.96
N TYR A 126 -1.85 -15.04 -0.12
CA TYR A 126 -1.79 -13.57 -0.25
C TYR A 126 -2.67 -12.86 0.80
N SER A 127 -3.81 -13.45 1.14
CA SER A 127 -4.72 -12.97 2.20
C SER A 127 -4.10 -12.97 3.61
N ARG A 128 -2.91 -13.56 3.79
CA ARG A 128 -2.14 -13.55 5.05
C ARG A 128 -0.95 -12.58 5.03
N ILE A 129 -0.78 -11.84 3.94
CA ILE A 129 0.27 -10.83 3.80
C ILE A 129 -0.33 -9.45 4.02
N VAL A 130 0.37 -8.64 4.80
CA VAL A 130 0.11 -7.21 4.93
C VAL A 130 1.36 -6.46 4.50
N ILE A 131 1.20 -5.47 3.63
CA ILE A 131 2.31 -4.56 3.26
C ILE A 131 2.01 -3.15 3.72
N GLY A 132 3.05 -2.35 3.93
CA GLY A 132 2.85 -1.01 4.44
C GLY A 132 4.15 -0.29 4.68
N GLY A 133 4.10 0.85 5.36
CA GLY A 133 5.31 1.53 5.75
C GLY A 133 5.08 2.93 6.27
N LEU A 134 6.19 3.62 6.53
CA LEU A 134 6.24 4.99 7.01
C LEU A 134 6.71 5.94 5.91
N SER A 135 6.07 7.09 5.75
CA SER A 135 6.55 8.18 4.88
C SER A 135 6.73 7.71 3.43
N GLN A 136 7.93 7.81 2.86
CA GLN A 136 8.19 7.29 1.51
C GLN A 136 7.93 5.77 1.38
N GLY A 137 8.11 5.00 2.46
CA GLY A 137 7.76 3.58 2.48
C GLY A 137 6.25 3.34 2.35
N CYS A 138 5.44 4.18 2.99
CA CYS A 138 3.97 4.20 2.82
C CYS A 138 3.62 4.42 1.34
N ALA A 139 4.19 5.48 0.74
CA ALA A 139 3.94 5.85 -0.64
C ALA A 139 4.37 4.76 -1.65
N ALA A 140 5.52 4.13 -1.44
CA ALA A 140 6.00 3.04 -2.31
C ALA A 140 5.12 1.79 -2.20
N ALA A 141 4.72 1.43 -0.98
CA ALA A 141 3.91 0.24 -0.73
C ALA A 141 2.48 0.37 -1.29
N VAL A 142 1.84 1.55 -1.17
CA VAL A 142 0.49 1.75 -1.74
C VAL A 142 0.52 1.72 -3.26
N PHE A 143 1.56 2.29 -3.86
CA PHE A 143 1.71 2.27 -5.31
C PHE A 143 1.93 0.85 -5.84
N CYS A 144 2.71 0.03 -5.12
CA CYS A 144 2.84 -1.40 -5.42
C CYS A 144 1.50 -2.15 -5.29
N LEU A 145 0.70 -1.86 -4.24
CA LEU A 145 -0.61 -2.47 -4.04
C LEU A 145 -1.56 -2.17 -5.20
N LEU A 146 -1.68 -0.90 -5.60
CA LEU A 146 -2.57 -0.46 -6.68
C LEU A 146 -2.17 -0.98 -8.07
N GLY A 147 -0.89 -1.35 -8.26
CA GLY A 147 -0.46 -2.06 -9.47
C GLY A 147 -0.92 -3.52 -9.52
N GLY A 148 -1.32 -4.08 -8.38
CA GLY A 148 -1.75 -5.46 -8.22
C GLY A 148 -0.62 -6.49 -8.29
N PHE A 149 -0.99 -7.75 -8.15
CA PHE A 149 -0.07 -8.90 -8.11
C PHE A 149 -0.37 -9.84 -9.28
N PRO A 150 0.65 -10.26 -10.05
CA PRO A 150 0.44 -11.19 -11.15
C PRO A 150 -0.17 -12.51 -10.66
N SER A 151 -1.25 -12.94 -11.29
CA SER A 151 -1.77 -14.31 -11.11
C SER A 151 -0.95 -15.29 -11.95
N ALA A 152 -0.74 -16.49 -11.43
CA ALA A 152 0.03 -17.53 -12.12
C ALA A 152 -0.78 -18.23 -13.23
N SER A 153 -2.11 -18.08 -13.22
CA SER A 153 -2.97 -18.63 -14.27
C SER A 153 -3.58 -17.52 -15.13
N GLU A 154 -3.63 -17.81 -16.43
CA GLU A 154 -4.25 -17.00 -17.48
C GLU A 154 -5.75 -16.77 -17.24
N TYR A 155 -6.36 -17.62 -16.40
CA TYR A 155 -7.76 -17.61 -15.96
C TYR A 155 -7.90 -17.30 -14.45
N GLY A 156 -6.85 -16.77 -13.83
CA GLY A 156 -6.60 -16.92 -12.40
C GLY A 156 -7.42 -16.08 -11.46
N GLU A 157 -7.77 -16.70 -10.32
CA GLU A 157 -8.34 -16.06 -9.15
C GLU A 157 -7.54 -14.80 -8.80
N GLY A 158 -8.28 -13.74 -8.55
CA GLY A 158 -7.71 -12.45 -8.23
C GLY A 158 -7.00 -12.46 -6.88
N LYS A 159 -5.77 -11.98 -6.85
CA LYS A 159 -4.95 -11.88 -5.64
C LYS A 159 -5.23 -10.58 -4.88
N HIS A 160 -5.65 -10.69 -3.63
CA HIS A 160 -5.74 -9.57 -2.70
C HIS A 160 -4.91 -9.85 -1.46
N LEU A 161 -4.36 -8.79 -0.87
CA LEU A 161 -3.63 -8.92 0.38
C LEU A 161 -4.60 -8.99 1.56
N GLY A 162 -4.09 -9.45 2.70
CA GLY A 162 -4.82 -9.38 3.97
C GLY A 162 -5.05 -7.94 4.41
N GLY A 163 -4.13 -7.03 4.08
CA GLY A 163 -4.33 -5.60 4.35
C GLY A 163 -3.16 -4.74 3.91
N TYR A 164 -3.36 -3.43 4.08
CA TYR A 164 -2.33 -2.41 3.90
C TYR A 164 -2.26 -1.49 5.12
N ILE A 165 -1.05 -1.09 5.54
CA ILE A 165 -0.84 -0.13 6.63
C ILE A 165 0.04 1.03 6.18
N GLY A 166 -0.53 2.22 6.09
CA GLY A 166 0.19 3.46 5.79
C GLY A 166 0.34 4.34 7.04
N MET A 167 1.56 4.79 7.32
CA MET A 167 1.87 5.73 8.39
C MET A 167 2.48 7.00 7.78
N SER A 168 1.87 8.16 8.02
CA SER A 168 2.36 9.50 7.64
C SER A 168 2.85 9.59 6.18
N GLY A 169 2.04 9.13 5.22
CA GLY A 169 2.42 9.02 3.80
C GLY A 169 1.52 9.80 2.82
N TRP A 170 1.72 9.52 1.53
CA TRP A 170 1.00 10.14 0.41
C TRP A 170 0.93 9.18 -0.77
N LEU A 171 0.07 9.48 -1.75
CA LEU A 171 -0.04 8.71 -3.00
C LEU A 171 0.91 9.29 -4.06
N PRO A 172 1.84 8.50 -4.65
CA PRO A 172 2.60 8.94 -5.81
C PRO A 172 1.71 9.20 -7.03
N VAL A 173 2.10 10.14 -7.90
CA VAL A 173 1.35 10.56 -9.12
C VAL A 173 -0.13 10.83 -8.86
N GLU A 174 -0.43 11.39 -7.69
CA GLU A 174 -1.79 11.57 -7.20
C GLU A 174 -2.67 12.39 -8.14
N ARG A 175 -2.15 13.49 -8.70
CA ARG A 175 -2.91 14.33 -9.67
C ARG A 175 -3.26 13.59 -10.96
N GLU A 176 -2.39 12.69 -11.42
CA GLU A 176 -2.63 11.89 -12.62
C GLU A 176 -3.72 10.85 -12.36
N ILE A 177 -3.65 10.18 -11.19
CA ILE A 177 -4.64 9.20 -10.75
C ILE A 177 -6.02 9.87 -10.51
N SER A 178 -6.05 11.01 -9.82
CA SER A 178 -7.29 11.74 -9.52
C SER A 178 -7.99 12.23 -10.80
N GLY A 179 -7.21 12.71 -11.78
CA GLY A 179 -7.73 13.13 -13.08
C GLY A 179 -8.40 11.99 -13.84
N LEU A 180 -7.81 10.80 -13.84
CA LEU A 180 -8.41 9.59 -14.45
C LEU A 180 -9.69 9.15 -13.74
N LEU A 181 -9.74 9.31 -12.42
CA LEU A 181 -10.91 9.01 -11.60
C LEU A 181 -12.00 10.11 -11.66
N LYS A 182 -11.77 11.19 -12.42
CA LYS A 182 -12.65 12.36 -12.52
C LYS A 182 -13.03 12.93 -11.15
N MET A 183 -12.09 12.89 -10.20
CA MET A 183 -12.27 13.49 -8.89
C MET A 183 -12.06 15.01 -9.01
N GLU A 184 -13.09 15.81 -8.69
CA GLU A 184 -12.99 17.27 -8.75
C GLU A 184 -11.90 17.78 -7.79
N GLU A 185 -11.00 18.64 -8.28
CA GLU A 185 -10.10 19.40 -7.42
C GLU A 185 -10.94 20.40 -6.62
N GLY A 186 -10.99 20.24 -5.29
CA GLY A 186 -11.67 21.19 -4.41
C GLY A 186 -11.17 22.62 -4.64
N ASN A 187 -12.07 23.48 -5.13
CA ASN A 187 -11.91 24.90 -5.47
C ASN A 187 -10.81 25.64 -4.68
N GLN A 188 -9.83 26.19 -5.41
CA GLN A 188 -9.31 27.53 -5.10
C GLN A 188 -10.05 28.52 -6.00
N GLU A 189 -10.80 29.42 -5.36
CA GLU A 189 -11.48 30.54 -5.98
C GLU A 189 -10.47 31.45 -6.71
N GLU A 190 -10.54 31.52 -8.03
CA GLU A 190 -10.33 32.77 -8.74
C GLU A 190 -11.47 32.99 -9.73
N SER A 191 -12.36 33.89 -9.33
CA SER A 191 -13.38 34.51 -10.15
C SER A 191 -12.81 35.10 -11.43
N LYS A 192 -13.24 34.58 -12.60
CA LYS A 192 -13.40 35.40 -13.80
C LYS A 192 -14.74 35.11 -14.47
N SER A 193 -15.56 36.15 -14.43
CA SER A 193 -16.75 36.38 -15.22
C SER A 193 -16.48 36.32 -16.72
N GLY A 194 -17.43 35.81 -17.49
CA GLY A 194 -17.74 36.36 -18.81
C GLY A 194 -17.90 35.35 -19.94
N THR A 195 -19.15 35.26 -20.40
CA THR A 195 -19.65 34.95 -21.76
C THR A 195 -19.61 33.52 -22.28
N GLU A 196 -20.83 32.99 -22.45
CA GLU A 196 -21.25 31.96 -23.41
C GLU A 196 -20.77 32.33 -24.83
N GLU A 197 -20.33 31.33 -25.61
CA GLU A 197 -20.68 31.15 -27.02
C GLU A 197 -20.22 29.74 -27.48
N ASP A 198 -21.10 29.12 -28.26
CA ASP A 198 -20.98 27.79 -28.86
C ASP A 198 -19.70 27.60 -29.68
N ASP A 199 -19.06 26.44 -29.51
CA ASP A 199 -18.20 25.84 -30.54
C ASP A 199 -18.53 24.33 -30.59
N ASP A 200 -19.50 23.97 -31.43
CA ASP A 200 -19.67 22.62 -31.94
C ASP A 200 -18.40 22.29 -32.75
N ASP A 201 -17.42 21.62 -32.14
CA ASP A 201 -16.24 21.11 -32.84
C ASP A 201 -16.65 19.91 -33.73
N PRO A 202 -16.70 20.06 -35.07
CA PRO A 202 -17.07 18.98 -35.98
C PRO A 202 -15.92 17.97 -36.19
N PHE A 203 -14.81 18.11 -35.46
CA PHE A 203 -13.69 17.18 -35.40
C PHE A 203 -13.52 16.53 -34.02
N ALA A 204 -14.55 16.54 -33.17
CA ALA A 204 -14.65 15.60 -32.07
C ALA A 204 -14.60 14.19 -32.66
N HIS A 205 -13.39 13.65 -32.72
CA HIS A 205 -13.14 12.29 -33.16
C HIS A 205 -13.82 11.43 -32.11
N ASP A 206 -14.95 10.82 -32.47
CA ASP A 206 -15.53 9.71 -31.73
C ASP A 206 -14.39 8.72 -31.49
N THR A 207 -13.82 8.72 -30.30
CA THR A 207 -12.98 7.62 -29.86
C THR A 207 -13.95 6.52 -29.50
N ASP A 208 -14.29 5.72 -30.52
CA ASP A 208 -14.78 4.36 -30.38
C ASP A 208 -13.75 3.55 -29.56
N GLY A 209 -13.75 3.75 -28.25
CA GLY A 209 -13.00 2.96 -27.29
C GLY A 209 -13.99 2.49 -26.24
N ASP A 210 -14.22 1.19 -26.20
CA ASP A 210 -15.08 0.52 -25.21
C ASP A 210 -14.97 1.18 -23.82
N ASP A 211 -16.10 1.51 -23.20
CA ASP A 211 -16.21 2.26 -21.93
C ASP A 211 -15.50 1.55 -20.76
N VAL A 212 -14.17 1.61 -20.70
CA VAL A 212 -13.39 1.05 -19.59
C VAL A 212 -13.68 1.85 -18.32
N PRO A 213 -14.08 1.22 -17.19
CA PRO A 213 -14.35 1.94 -15.96
C PRO A 213 -13.17 2.79 -15.48
N ALA A 214 -13.44 3.98 -14.92
CA ALA A 214 -12.41 4.95 -14.52
C ALA A 214 -11.35 4.36 -13.57
N HIS A 215 -11.76 3.52 -12.62
CA HIS A 215 -10.82 2.83 -11.71
C HIS A 215 -9.91 1.84 -12.44
N ILE A 216 -10.37 1.20 -13.52
CA ILE A 216 -9.53 0.32 -14.36
C ILE A 216 -8.56 1.16 -15.19
N GLN A 217 -8.99 2.31 -15.72
CA GLN A 217 -8.08 3.25 -16.40
C GLN A 217 -6.97 3.73 -15.46
N ALA A 218 -7.31 4.11 -14.23
CA ALA A 218 -6.35 4.51 -13.21
C ALA A 218 -5.39 3.37 -12.81
N VAL A 219 -5.90 2.14 -12.64
CA VAL A 219 -5.02 0.97 -12.41
C VAL A 219 -4.11 0.72 -13.60
N ASN A 220 -4.61 0.81 -14.84
CA ASN A 220 -3.79 0.62 -16.04
C ASN A 220 -2.69 1.68 -16.17
N HIS A 221 -2.96 2.94 -15.79
CA HIS A 221 -1.95 4.00 -15.70
C HIS A 221 -0.85 3.66 -14.68
N ILE A 222 -1.24 3.20 -13.49
CA ILE A 222 -0.28 2.74 -12.46
C ILE A 222 0.54 1.55 -12.97
N ARG A 223 -0.10 0.60 -13.66
CA ARG A 223 0.57 -0.57 -14.25
C ARG A 223 1.57 -0.18 -15.32
N ASP A 224 1.26 0.81 -16.16
CA ASP A 224 2.20 1.36 -17.15
C ASP A 224 3.47 1.93 -16.49
N ILE A 225 3.30 2.77 -15.46
CA ILE A 225 4.42 3.31 -14.66
C ILE A 225 5.26 2.17 -14.04
N LEU A 226 4.61 1.07 -13.65
CA LEU A 226 5.26 -0.10 -13.06
C LEU A 226 5.83 -1.07 -14.09
N GLY A 227 5.76 -0.75 -15.39
CA GLY A 227 6.22 -1.62 -16.47
C GLY A 227 5.45 -2.94 -16.56
N MET A 228 4.17 -2.92 -16.20
CA MET A 228 3.28 -4.10 -16.18
C MET A 228 2.29 -4.03 -17.34
N PRO A 229 1.88 -5.18 -17.91
CA PRO A 229 0.87 -5.20 -18.95
C PRO A 229 -0.47 -4.67 -18.41
N PRO A 230 -1.24 -3.89 -19.19
CA PRO A 230 -2.56 -3.43 -18.76
C PRO A 230 -3.54 -4.60 -18.62
N PHE A 231 -4.63 -4.39 -17.88
CA PHE A 231 -5.80 -5.23 -17.98
C PHE A 231 -6.47 -5.00 -19.34
N GLN A 232 -6.77 -6.08 -20.05
CA GLN A 232 -7.44 -6.03 -21.36
C GLN A 232 -8.91 -5.64 -21.18
N SER A 233 -9.42 -4.78 -22.06
CA SER A 233 -10.76 -4.20 -22.06
C SER A 233 -11.86 -5.15 -22.53
N ASP A 234 -11.49 -6.24 -23.21
CA ASP A 234 -12.43 -7.08 -23.97
C ASP A 234 -13.25 -8.06 -23.11
N ALA A 235 -13.35 -7.79 -21.81
CA ALA A 235 -13.83 -8.74 -20.82
C ALA A 235 -15.02 -8.22 -20.02
N ASP A 236 -16.01 -9.09 -19.87
CA ASP A 236 -17.18 -8.96 -18.99
C ASP A 236 -16.80 -8.35 -17.61
N ASP A 237 -17.66 -7.50 -17.05
CA ASP A 237 -17.43 -6.78 -15.78
C ASP A 237 -16.97 -7.71 -14.65
N SER A 238 -17.44 -8.97 -14.65
CA SER A 238 -17.03 -10.01 -13.71
C SER A 238 -15.55 -10.37 -13.79
N GLU A 239 -14.93 -10.35 -14.97
CA GLU A 239 -13.50 -10.64 -15.13
C GLU A 239 -12.64 -9.44 -14.73
N ASN A 240 -13.09 -8.21 -14.99
CA ASN A 240 -12.41 -7.00 -14.53
C ASN A 240 -12.39 -6.91 -13.00
N ALA A 241 -13.49 -7.28 -12.33
CA ALA A 241 -13.55 -7.39 -10.88
C ALA A 241 -12.61 -8.48 -10.30
N LEU A 242 -12.31 -9.53 -11.06
CA LEU A 242 -11.34 -10.55 -10.69
C LEU A 242 -9.90 -10.03 -10.84
N ARG A 243 -9.61 -9.36 -11.96
CA ARG A 243 -8.28 -8.77 -12.26
C ARG A 243 -7.91 -7.64 -11.28
N ALA A 244 -8.89 -6.84 -10.86
CA ALA A 244 -8.72 -5.77 -9.88
C ALA A 244 -8.98 -6.20 -8.42
N SER A 245 -9.01 -7.50 -8.14
CA SER A 245 -9.17 -8.08 -6.79
C SER A 245 -8.27 -7.47 -5.71
N HIS A 246 -7.06 -7.03 -6.06
CA HIS A 246 -6.14 -6.35 -5.14
C HIS A 246 -6.76 -5.10 -4.50
N LEU A 247 -7.74 -4.45 -5.14
CA LEU A 247 -8.51 -3.34 -4.58
C LEU A 247 -9.45 -3.76 -3.44
N LYS A 248 -9.72 -5.07 -3.25
CA LYS A 248 -10.45 -5.59 -2.09
C LYS A 248 -9.60 -5.62 -0.81
N THR A 249 -8.30 -5.34 -0.91
CA THR A 249 -7.41 -5.27 0.24
C THR A 249 -7.85 -4.15 1.18
N PRO A 250 -8.17 -4.42 2.45
CA PRO A 250 -8.51 -3.36 3.40
C PRO A 250 -7.28 -2.50 3.70
N VAL A 251 -7.52 -1.20 3.95
CA VAL A 251 -6.48 -0.18 4.09
C VAL A 251 -6.60 0.51 5.44
N PHE A 252 -5.50 0.60 6.18
CA PHE A 252 -5.36 1.46 7.34
C PHE A 252 -4.41 2.62 7.03
N LEU A 253 -4.80 3.84 7.37
CA LEU A 253 -3.99 5.06 7.22
C LEU A 253 -3.94 5.82 8.55
N GLY A 254 -2.75 5.97 9.12
CA GLY A 254 -2.49 6.82 10.29
C GLY A 254 -1.65 8.04 9.92
N HIS A 255 -1.99 9.22 10.46
CA HIS A 255 -1.23 10.45 10.19
C HIS A 255 -1.26 11.41 11.38
N GLY A 256 -0.11 11.99 11.74
CA GLY A 256 -0.05 13.08 12.71
C GLY A 256 -0.65 14.39 12.15
N SER A 257 -1.53 15.04 12.92
CA SER A 257 -2.18 16.29 12.48
C SER A 257 -1.24 17.49 12.39
N ALA A 258 -0.07 17.40 13.03
CA ALA A 258 0.97 18.42 13.07
C ALA A 258 2.25 17.96 12.37
N ASP A 259 2.14 17.03 11.40
CA ASP A 259 3.27 16.52 10.62
C ASP A 259 3.96 17.64 9.81
N PRO A 260 5.23 17.98 10.12
CA PRO A 260 5.94 19.05 9.44
C PRO A 260 6.58 18.62 8.11
N SER A 261 6.63 17.31 7.82
CA SER A 261 7.35 16.73 6.70
C SER A 261 6.43 16.31 5.56
N VAL A 262 5.33 15.63 5.89
CA VAL A 262 4.29 15.23 4.94
C VAL A 262 2.97 15.80 5.44
N SER A 263 2.43 16.80 4.74
CA SER A 263 1.16 17.41 5.14
C SER A 263 0.07 16.35 5.28
N ILE A 264 -0.70 16.42 6.36
CA ILE A 264 -1.87 15.57 6.57
C ILE A 264 -2.88 15.65 5.41
N ASP A 265 -2.91 16.77 4.68
CA ASP A 265 -3.80 16.92 3.53
C ASP A 265 -3.41 16.00 2.35
N LEU A 266 -2.11 15.65 2.22
CA LEU A 266 -1.68 14.62 1.27
C LEU A 266 -2.20 13.24 1.70
N GLY A 267 -2.16 12.93 3.00
CA GLY A 267 -2.71 11.70 3.55
C GLY A 267 -4.24 11.61 3.39
N ARG A 268 -4.95 12.72 3.61
CA ARG A 268 -6.41 12.82 3.39
C ARG A 268 -6.79 12.64 1.93
N ARG A 269 -6.06 13.25 0.99
CA ARG A 269 -6.29 13.05 -0.45
C ARG A 269 -6.06 11.61 -0.87
N MET A 270 -4.96 11.00 -0.40
CA MET A 270 -4.73 9.56 -0.60
C MET A 270 -5.91 8.72 -0.06
N ALA A 271 -6.41 9.01 1.15
CA ALA A 271 -7.55 8.29 1.72
C ALA A 271 -8.82 8.40 0.85
N SER A 272 -9.15 9.61 0.37
CA SER A 272 -10.32 9.82 -0.50
C SER A 272 -10.15 9.14 -1.86
N ILE A 273 -8.97 9.17 -2.47
CA ILE A 273 -8.74 8.47 -3.74
C ILE A 273 -8.87 6.95 -3.59
N LEU A 274 -8.32 6.38 -2.50
CA LEU A 274 -8.44 4.95 -2.24
C LEU A 274 -9.88 4.54 -1.93
N SER A 275 -10.60 5.33 -1.12
CA SER A 275 -11.99 5.07 -0.75
C SER A 275 -12.95 5.34 -1.89
N ASP A 276 -13.04 6.58 -2.33
CA ASP A 276 -14.10 7.09 -3.22
C ASP A 276 -13.77 6.81 -4.68
N GLY A 277 -12.47 6.81 -5.02
CA GLY A 277 -11.99 6.56 -6.37
C GLY A 277 -11.87 5.06 -6.71
N PHE A 278 -11.20 4.30 -5.83
CA PHE A 278 -10.97 2.86 -6.05
C PHE A 278 -11.97 1.94 -5.34
N GLY A 279 -12.84 2.47 -4.47
CA GLY A 279 -13.84 1.67 -3.75
C GLY A 279 -13.25 0.78 -2.64
N MET A 280 -12.06 1.11 -2.13
CA MET A 280 -11.37 0.28 -1.12
C MET A 280 -11.95 0.52 0.28
N ASP A 281 -11.88 -0.49 1.15
CA ASP A 281 -12.23 -0.35 2.56
C ASP A 281 -11.12 0.40 3.32
N VAL A 282 -11.25 1.72 3.45
CA VAL A 282 -10.25 2.60 4.07
C VAL A 282 -10.65 2.99 5.49
N THR A 283 -9.76 2.70 6.44
CA THR A 283 -9.82 3.19 7.83
C THR A 283 -8.75 4.28 8.00
N CYS A 284 -9.16 5.54 8.11
CA CYS A 284 -8.25 6.68 8.25
C CYS A 284 -8.32 7.28 9.65
N LYS A 285 -7.16 7.50 10.28
CA LYS A 285 -7.01 8.05 11.64
C LYS A 285 -6.03 9.21 11.62
N ALA A 286 -6.45 10.34 12.17
CA ALA A 286 -5.61 11.50 12.42
C ALA A 286 -5.29 11.60 13.90
N TYR A 287 -4.02 11.76 14.25
CA TYR A 287 -3.59 11.88 15.63
C TYR A 287 -3.23 13.32 15.96
N GLU A 288 -4.02 13.93 16.86
CA GLU A 288 -3.88 15.35 17.22
C GLU A 288 -2.51 15.67 17.82
N GLU A 289 -1.99 16.85 17.46
CA GLU A 289 -0.72 17.43 17.92
C GLU A 289 0.51 16.51 17.70
N PHE A 290 0.38 15.53 16.81
CA PHE A 290 1.41 14.53 16.55
C PHE A 290 2.14 14.82 15.23
N GLY A 291 3.45 14.54 15.21
CA GLY A 291 4.34 14.86 14.09
C GLY A 291 4.55 13.71 13.10
N HIS A 292 5.66 13.76 12.36
CA HIS A 292 6.03 12.82 11.29
C HIS A 292 6.53 11.47 11.83
N TRP A 293 5.64 10.68 12.43
CA TRP A 293 5.94 9.34 12.95
C TRP A 293 4.67 8.49 13.06
N TYR A 294 4.75 7.32 13.72
CA TYR A 294 3.59 6.58 14.21
C TYR A 294 3.38 6.82 15.70
N LYS A 295 2.13 7.02 16.15
CA LYS A 295 1.83 7.36 17.55
C LYS A 295 1.73 6.13 18.45
N VAL A 296 2.56 6.05 19.48
CA VAL A 296 2.47 5.00 20.51
C VAL A 296 1.82 5.56 21.78
N PRO A 297 0.81 4.91 22.36
CA PRO A 297 0.20 3.64 21.92
C PRO A 297 -0.92 3.81 20.88
N ASP A 298 -1.54 4.98 20.78
CA ASP A 298 -2.84 5.18 20.10
C ASP A 298 -2.92 4.62 18.68
N GLU A 299 -1.92 4.87 17.83
CA GLU A 299 -1.93 4.39 16.45
C GLU A 299 -1.67 2.90 16.34
N ILE A 300 -0.85 2.36 17.23
CA ILE A 300 -0.60 0.91 17.30
C ILE A 300 -1.84 0.16 17.78
N ASP A 301 -2.60 0.75 18.70
CA ASP A 301 -3.87 0.18 19.16
C ASP A 301 -4.90 0.09 18.04
N ASP A 302 -5.07 1.18 17.30
CA ASP A 302 -5.94 1.26 16.12
C ASP A 302 -5.46 0.30 15.01
N MET A 303 -4.15 0.21 14.76
CA MET A 303 -3.56 -0.73 13.80
C MET A 303 -3.86 -2.20 14.15
N VAL A 304 -3.68 -2.59 15.42
CA VAL A 304 -3.94 -3.97 15.83
C VAL A 304 -5.43 -4.30 15.78
N LEU A 305 -6.30 -3.35 16.12
CA LEU A 305 -7.75 -3.52 15.96
C LEU A 305 -8.11 -3.78 14.50
N PHE A 306 -7.61 -2.92 13.59
CA PHE A 306 -7.79 -3.08 12.15
C PHE A 306 -7.30 -4.45 11.65
N LEU A 307 -6.11 -4.88 12.07
CA LEU A 307 -5.53 -6.15 11.64
C LEU A 307 -6.40 -7.36 12.03
N LYS A 308 -7.00 -7.31 13.22
CA LYS A 308 -7.88 -8.38 13.71
C LYS A 308 -9.24 -8.37 13.02
N GLU A 309 -9.85 -7.19 12.89
CA GLU A 309 -11.21 -7.06 12.36
C GLU A 309 -11.28 -7.24 10.84
N LYS A 310 -10.24 -6.78 10.12
CA LYS A 310 -10.27 -6.68 8.65
C LYS A 310 -9.22 -7.52 7.94
N ALA A 311 -8.08 -7.82 8.58
CA ALA A 311 -6.98 -8.55 7.95
C ALA A 311 -6.85 -10.02 8.41
N GLY A 312 -7.83 -10.55 9.15
CA GLY A 312 -7.90 -11.97 9.50
C GLY A 312 -6.89 -12.45 10.55
N PHE A 313 -6.31 -11.53 11.34
CA PHE A 313 -5.37 -11.87 12.40
C PHE A 313 -6.09 -12.51 13.60
N PRO A 314 -5.54 -13.56 14.21
CA PRO A 314 -6.19 -14.25 15.31
C PRO A 314 -6.24 -13.37 16.56
N ASP A 315 -7.32 -13.50 17.33
CA ASP A 315 -7.35 -12.99 18.69
C ASP A 315 -6.39 -13.74 19.60
N ARG A 316 -5.91 -13.07 20.65
CA ARG A 316 -4.96 -13.65 21.64
C ARG A 316 -5.49 -14.93 22.29
N GLU A 317 -6.79 -15.21 22.21
CA GLU A 317 -7.46 -16.37 22.80
C GLU A 317 -7.79 -17.46 21.76
N GLY A 318 -6.78 -17.93 21.05
CA GLY A 318 -6.82 -19.21 20.32
C GLY A 318 -6.41 -20.40 21.20
N VAL A 319 -6.99 -20.55 22.39
CA VAL A 319 -6.99 -21.84 23.11
C VAL A 319 -8.44 -22.30 23.15
N HIS A 320 -8.72 -23.36 22.40
CA HIS A 320 -10.00 -24.06 22.44
C HIS A 320 -10.51 -24.21 23.88
N GLY A 321 -11.72 -23.71 24.12
CA GLY A 321 -12.59 -24.21 25.17
C GLY A 321 -12.91 -25.68 24.87
N GLY A 322 -11.97 -26.57 25.19
CA GLY A 322 -12.23 -27.99 25.33
C GLY A 322 -13.16 -28.15 26.53
N SER A 323 -14.39 -28.53 26.27
CA SER A 323 -15.31 -29.00 27.30
C SER A 323 -14.62 -30.12 28.10
N GLU A 324 -14.31 -29.85 29.37
CA GLU A 324 -13.95 -30.90 30.32
C GLU A 324 -15.05 -31.98 30.34
N PRO A 325 -14.72 -33.27 30.21
CA PRO A 325 -15.70 -34.31 30.39
C PRO A 325 -16.13 -34.33 31.86
N ALA A 326 -17.45 -34.30 32.08
CA ALA A 326 -18.06 -34.33 33.41
C ALA A 326 -17.52 -35.50 34.26
N PRO A 327 -17.31 -35.28 35.57
CA PRO A 327 -16.81 -36.34 36.44
C PRO A 327 -17.87 -37.45 36.56
N VAL A 328 -17.46 -38.67 36.22
CA VAL A 328 -18.25 -39.87 36.46
C VAL A 328 -18.30 -40.10 37.97
N SER A 329 -19.47 -39.91 38.56
CA SER A 329 -19.75 -40.30 39.94
C SER A 329 -19.87 -41.83 40.03
N ASN A 330 -18.99 -42.46 40.81
CA ASN A 330 -19.18 -43.81 41.36
C ASN A 330 -20.11 -43.77 42.57
#